data_AF-A0A937UBA2-F1
#
_entry.id   AF-A0A937UBA2-F1
#
_cell.length_a   1.000
_cell.length_b   1.000
_cell.length_c   1.000
_cell.angle_alpha   90.00
_cell.angle_beta   90.00
_cell.angle_gamma   90.00
#
_symmetry.space_group_name_H-M   'P 1'
#
loop_
_entity.id
_entity.type
_entity.pdbx_description
1 polymer ?
#
loop_
_entity_poly.entity_id
_entity_poly.type
_entity_poly.pdbx_seq_one_letter_code
_entity_poly.pdbx_strand_id
1 'polypeptide(L)'
;MNTFWLKIAALAIAVVAGIIVIGSFTGGDSEPKEPERTIYDQWQEDDERLTAEPEFKEPPAPVAAVQAPEQTASAPKPVAVEPPKPQFKQLSAEEDFQAQKLWIWVENQRKMGRLPVVNYGQMVKTCREIIQRWPESKYAFFAKRALGDLPERYHRMYNITKEEIDLGNLK
;
A
#
# COMPACT_ATOMS: atom_id res chain seq x y z
N MET A 1 -38.90 25.63 -53.49
CA MET A 1 -38.30 24.73 -52.47
C MET A 1 -37.16 25.48 -51.79
N ASN A 2 -37.49 26.28 -50.79
CA ASN A 2 -36.86 27.61 -50.65
C ASN A 2 -36.09 27.75 -49.34
N THR A 3 -34.78 28.00 -49.47
CA THR A 3 -33.84 28.63 -48.49
C THR A 3 -33.72 28.09 -47.07
N PHE A 4 -34.70 27.35 -46.54
CA PHE A 4 -34.74 26.89 -45.16
C PHE A 4 -33.73 25.75 -44.94
N TRP A 5 -33.78 24.73 -45.80
CA TRP A 5 -32.79 23.64 -45.80
C TRP A 5 -31.36 24.12 -46.11
N LEU A 6 -31.22 25.14 -46.98
CA LEU A 6 -29.91 25.71 -47.32
C LEU A 6 -29.27 26.42 -46.11
N LYS A 7 -30.07 27.15 -45.32
CA LYS A 7 -29.59 27.80 -44.08
C LYS A 7 -29.19 26.79 -43.01
N ILE A 8 -29.93 25.69 -42.86
CA ILE A 8 -29.60 24.61 -41.92
C ILE A 8 -28.29 23.93 -42.33
N ALA A 9 -28.11 23.62 -43.62
CA ALA A 9 -26.87 23.03 -44.12
C ALA A 9 -25.66 23.97 -43.93
N ALA A 10 -25.82 25.27 -44.20
CA ALA A 10 -24.77 26.26 -43.97
C ALA A 10 -24.39 26.38 -42.48
N LEU A 11 -25.36 26.33 -41.57
CA LEU A 11 -25.12 26.40 -40.14
C LEU A 11 -24.39 25.14 -39.62
N ALA A 12 -24.76 23.96 -40.11
CA ALA A 12 -24.07 22.71 -39.75
C ALA A 12 -22.60 22.72 -40.17
N ILE A 13 -22.29 23.20 -41.38
CA ILE A 13 -20.91 23.31 -41.87
C ILE A 13 -20.11 24.31 -41.02
N ALA A 14 -20.71 25.45 -40.65
CA ALA A 14 -20.05 26.45 -39.80
C ALA A 14 -19.71 25.90 -38.40
N VAL A 15 -20.59 25.09 -37.81
CA VAL A 15 -20.34 24.45 -36.50
C VAL A 15 -19.18 23.45 -36.59
N VAL A 16 -19.16 22.61 -37.64
CA VAL A 16 -18.07 21.64 -37.83
C VAL A 16 -16.73 22.35 -38.07
N ALA A 17 -16.71 23.39 -38.90
CA ALA A 17 -15.51 24.19 -39.12
C ALA A 17 -15.04 24.88 -37.82
N GLY A 18 -15.97 25.38 -37.01
CA GLY A 18 -15.67 25.95 -35.68
C GLY A 18 -15.02 24.94 -34.74
N ILE A 19 -15.51 23.69 -34.70
CA ILE A 19 -14.93 22.63 -33.86
C ILE A 19 -13.50 22.28 -34.31
N ILE A 20 -13.26 22.19 -35.63
CA ILE A 20 -11.93 21.88 -36.16
C ILE A 20 -10.94 23.02 -35.87
N VAL A 21 -11.36 24.28 -36.01
CA VAL A 21 -10.51 25.44 -35.71
C VAL A 21 -10.21 25.54 -34.21
N ILE A 22 -11.20 25.30 -33.34
CA ILE A 22 -10.95 25.28 -31.89
C ILE A 22 -10.03 24.12 -31.50
N GLY A 23 -10.28 22.92 -32.03
CA GLY A 23 -9.47 21.73 -31.74
C GLY A 23 -8.04 21.80 -32.27
N SER A 24 -7.81 22.50 -33.38
CA SER A 24 -6.45 22.70 -33.93
C SER A 24 -5.67 23.81 -33.23
N PHE A 25 -6.35 24.78 -32.60
CA PHE A 25 -5.67 25.84 -31.83
C PHE A 25 -5.36 25.44 -30.38
N THR A 26 -6.04 24.42 -29.82
CA THR A 26 -5.74 23.86 -28.48
C THR A 26 -4.87 22.60 -28.51
N GLY A 27 -4.58 22.04 -29.69
CA GLY A 27 -3.77 20.83 -29.87
C GLY A 27 -2.28 21.08 -30.15
N GLY A 28 -1.70 22.14 -29.60
CA GLY A 28 -0.27 22.41 -29.68
C GLY A 28 0.51 21.59 -28.64
N ASP A 29 1.43 20.76 -29.13
CA ASP A 29 2.56 20.11 -28.45
C ASP A 29 2.37 19.77 -26.96
N SER A 30 2.10 18.50 -26.68
CA SER A 30 2.46 17.91 -25.40
C SER A 30 3.13 16.59 -25.68
N GLU A 31 4.46 16.58 -25.53
CA GLU A 31 5.24 15.37 -25.30
C GLU A 31 4.49 14.43 -24.35
N PRO A 32 4.65 13.10 -24.48
CA PRO A 32 3.99 12.16 -23.59
C PRO A 32 4.49 12.41 -22.17
N LYS A 33 3.75 13.21 -21.40
CA LYS A 33 3.93 13.32 -19.95
C LYS A 33 3.90 11.89 -19.43
N GLU A 34 5.00 11.49 -18.78
CA GLU A 34 5.05 10.23 -18.06
C GLU A 34 3.73 10.07 -17.29
N PRO A 35 3.06 8.90 -17.38
CA PRO A 35 1.72 8.75 -16.84
C PRO A 35 1.74 9.17 -15.37
N GLU A 36 0.95 10.19 -15.04
CA GLU A 36 0.78 10.62 -13.66
C GLU A 36 0.40 9.40 -12.83
N ARG A 37 1.15 9.16 -11.74
CA ARG A 37 0.91 8.02 -10.83
C ARG A 37 -0.56 7.91 -10.52
N THR A 38 -1.14 6.79 -10.89
CA THR A 38 -2.57 6.57 -10.72
C THR A 38 -2.84 6.09 -9.30
N ILE A 39 -4.10 6.24 -8.86
CA ILE A 39 -4.56 5.69 -7.57
C ILE A 39 -4.30 4.17 -7.50
N TYR A 40 -4.31 3.49 -8.64
CA TYR A 40 -4.02 2.06 -8.75
C TYR A 40 -2.56 1.72 -8.47
N ASP A 41 -1.61 2.50 -8.98
CA ASP A 41 -0.18 2.30 -8.72
C ASP A 41 0.09 2.42 -7.20
N GLN A 42 -0.54 3.41 -6.58
CA GLN A 42 -0.41 3.64 -5.13
C GLN A 42 -1.12 2.59 -4.27
N TRP A 43 -2.09 1.86 -4.83
CA TRP A 43 -2.72 0.71 -4.17
C TRP A 43 -1.85 -0.54 -4.28
N GLN A 44 -1.19 -0.76 -5.43
CA GLN A 44 -0.25 -1.87 -5.60
C GLN A 44 0.94 -1.73 -4.65
N GLU A 45 1.56 -0.54 -4.58
CA GLU A 45 2.65 -0.26 -3.64
C GLU A 45 2.26 -0.54 -2.17
N ASP A 46 1.01 -0.23 -1.82
CA ASP A 46 0.47 -0.44 -0.47
C ASP A 46 0.28 -1.92 -0.15
N ASP A 47 -0.30 -2.68 -1.08
CA ASP A 47 -0.52 -4.12 -0.93
C ASP A 47 0.84 -4.83 -0.79
N GLU A 48 1.81 -4.50 -1.65
CA GLU A 48 3.17 -5.01 -1.57
C GLU A 48 3.81 -4.64 -0.23
N ARG A 49 3.73 -3.37 0.17
CA ARG A 49 4.32 -2.91 1.43
C ARG A 49 3.66 -3.53 2.64
N LEU A 50 2.38 -3.84 2.65
CA LEU A 50 1.72 -4.45 3.80
C LEU A 50 2.03 -5.93 3.94
N THR A 51 2.13 -6.60 2.81
CA THR A 51 2.32 -8.06 2.73
C THR A 51 3.79 -8.45 2.71
N ALA A 52 4.69 -7.49 2.44
CA ALA A 52 6.13 -7.67 2.45
C ALA A 52 6.60 -8.32 3.75
N GLU A 53 7.49 -9.30 3.59
CA GLU A 53 8.04 -10.05 4.71
C GLU A 53 8.66 -9.10 5.75
N PRO A 54 8.47 -9.37 7.05
CA PRO A 54 9.08 -8.62 8.15
C PRO A 54 10.62 -8.65 8.08
N GLU A 55 11.23 -7.60 7.57
CA GLU A 55 12.66 -7.36 7.74
C GLU A 55 12.94 -6.70 9.10
N PHE A 56 13.49 -7.47 10.05
CA PHE A 56 14.02 -6.91 11.28
C PHE A 56 15.36 -6.22 11.00
N LYS A 57 15.43 -4.89 11.14
CA LYS A 57 16.70 -4.15 11.22
C LYS A 57 17.18 -4.18 12.67
N GLU A 58 18.00 -5.17 12.99
CA GLU A 58 18.72 -5.21 14.27
C GLU A 58 19.64 -3.97 14.37
N PRO A 59 19.66 -3.22 15.49
CA PRO A 59 20.65 -2.16 15.70
C PRO A 59 22.06 -2.77 15.65
N PRO A 60 23.05 -2.13 15.02
CA PRO A 60 24.39 -2.71 14.91
C PRO A 60 24.96 -2.94 16.31
N ALA A 61 25.23 -4.21 16.64
CA ALA A 61 25.91 -4.60 17.86
C ALA A 61 27.29 -3.89 17.94
N PRO A 62 27.71 -3.43 19.13
CA PRO A 62 29.02 -2.79 19.29
C PRO A 62 30.12 -3.81 18.98
N VAL A 63 30.95 -3.48 17.99
CA VAL A 63 32.11 -4.27 17.56
C VAL A 63 33.10 -4.41 18.72
N ALA A 64 33.15 -5.59 19.33
CA ALA A 64 34.25 -5.98 20.20
C ALA A 64 35.47 -6.27 19.32
N ALA A 65 36.48 -5.41 19.39
CA ALA A 65 37.76 -5.60 18.73
C ALA A 65 38.58 -6.67 19.45
N VAL A 66 38.87 -7.81 18.80
CA VAL A 66 39.97 -8.71 19.20
C VAL A 66 40.64 -9.35 17.97
N GLN A 67 41.84 -8.84 17.68
CA GLN A 67 43.09 -9.43 17.15
C GLN A 67 43.07 -10.76 16.36
N ALA A 68 43.77 -10.74 15.21
CA ALA A 68 44.30 -11.90 14.48
C ALA A 68 45.64 -12.40 15.12
N PRO A 69 46.12 -13.65 14.88
CA PRO A 69 46.66 -14.04 13.56
C PRO A 69 46.42 -15.50 13.09
N GLU A 70 46.43 -15.66 11.76
CA GLU A 70 46.91 -16.76 10.90
C GLU A 70 46.54 -18.24 11.15
N GLN A 71 45.74 -18.86 10.25
CA GLN A 71 46.17 -19.80 9.17
C GLN A 71 45.06 -20.78 8.74
N THR A 72 44.98 -21.00 7.42
CA THR A 72 44.30 -22.10 6.68
C THR A 72 42.79 -22.27 6.85
N ALA A 73 42.01 -21.79 5.88
CA ALA A 73 41.01 -22.56 5.13
C ALA A 73 40.15 -21.62 4.26
N SER A 74 39.81 -22.12 3.07
CA SER A 74 38.78 -21.66 2.13
C SER A 74 37.83 -20.56 2.63
N ALA A 75 37.80 -19.44 1.91
CA ALA A 75 36.87 -18.34 2.13
C ALA A 75 35.42 -18.82 2.36
N PRO A 76 34.81 -18.56 3.53
CA PRO A 76 33.37 -18.70 3.65
C PRO A 76 32.75 -17.51 2.90
N LYS A 77 31.91 -17.82 1.91
CA LYS A 77 30.93 -16.85 1.40
C LYS A 77 30.23 -16.21 2.60
N PRO A 78 30.04 -14.87 2.64
CA PRO A 78 29.20 -14.27 3.67
C PRO A 78 27.81 -14.88 3.49
N VAL A 79 27.45 -15.78 4.41
CA VAL A 79 26.06 -16.20 4.57
C VAL A 79 25.37 -14.91 4.99
N ALA A 80 24.60 -14.33 4.08
CA ALA A 80 23.66 -13.28 4.41
C ALA A 80 22.89 -13.79 5.63
N VAL A 81 23.10 -13.15 6.77
CA VAL A 81 22.30 -13.39 7.97
C VAL A 81 20.90 -12.94 7.55
N GLU A 82 20.07 -13.89 7.11
CA GLU A 82 18.65 -13.63 6.91
C GLU A 82 18.15 -13.02 8.23
N PRO A 83 17.50 -11.85 8.19
CA PRO A 83 16.93 -11.27 9.39
C PRO A 83 16.02 -12.32 10.03
N PRO A 84 15.98 -12.41 11.37
CA PRO A 84 15.15 -13.39 12.06
C PRO A 84 13.70 -13.23 11.58
N LYS A 85 13.24 -14.19 10.76
CA LYS A 85 11.85 -14.26 10.32
C LYS A 85 11.00 -14.48 11.59
N PRO A 86 10.04 -13.60 11.90
CA PRO A 86 9.17 -13.79 13.04
C PRO A 86 8.46 -15.14 12.93
N GLN A 87 8.52 -15.91 14.02
CA GLN A 87 7.85 -17.19 14.09
C GLN A 87 6.37 -16.94 14.36
N PHE A 88 5.53 -17.11 13.35
CA PHE A 88 4.09 -16.99 13.51
C PHE A 88 3.50 -18.31 13.98
N LYS A 89 2.56 -18.24 14.92
CA LYS A 89 1.73 -19.39 15.28
C LYS A 89 0.90 -19.80 14.07
N GLN A 90 1.03 -21.06 13.66
CA GLN A 90 0.15 -21.63 12.65
C GLN A 90 -1.25 -21.78 13.23
N LEU A 91 -2.23 -21.16 12.57
CA LEU A 91 -3.63 -21.24 12.92
C LEU A 91 -4.24 -22.55 12.39
N SER A 92 -5.36 -23.00 12.98
CA SER A 92 -6.15 -24.07 12.37
C SER A 92 -6.71 -23.61 11.02
N ALA A 93 -7.05 -24.55 10.12
CA ALA A 93 -7.53 -24.19 8.78
C ALA A 93 -8.76 -23.27 8.79
N GLU A 94 -9.67 -23.46 9.75
CA GLU A 94 -10.86 -22.62 9.92
C GLU A 94 -10.50 -21.21 10.40
N GLU A 95 -9.59 -21.11 11.37
CA GLU A 95 -9.11 -19.83 11.90
C GLU A 95 -8.27 -19.06 10.89
N ASP A 96 -7.42 -19.74 10.12
CA ASP A 96 -6.64 -19.14 9.04
C ASP A 96 -7.56 -18.56 7.96
N PHE A 97 -8.61 -19.29 7.56
CA PHE A 97 -9.61 -18.79 6.61
C PHE A 97 -10.37 -17.56 7.14
N GLN A 98 -10.77 -17.56 8.41
CA GLN A 98 -11.46 -16.42 9.03
C GLN A 98 -10.54 -15.20 9.12
N ALA A 99 -9.29 -15.40 9.54
CA ALA A 99 -8.30 -14.34 9.64
C ALA A 99 -7.95 -13.76 8.27
N GLN A 100 -7.80 -14.62 7.26
CA GLN A 100 -7.59 -14.21 5.87
C GLN A 100 -8.75 -13.37 5.34
N LYS A 101 -10.00 -13.79 5.59
CA LYS A 101 -11.19 -13.04 5.16
C LYS A 101 -11.23 -11.64 5.79
N LEU A 102 -10.92 -11.54 7.07
CA LEU A 102 -10.84 -10.25 7.76
C LEU A 102 -9.68 -9.40 7.25
N TRP A 103 -8.54 -10.02 6.90
CA TRP A 103 -7.41 -9.32 6.31
C TRP A 103 -7.73 -8.75 4.92
N ILE A 104 -8.36 -9.53 4.03
CA ILE A 104 -8.83 -9.05 2.71
C ILE A 104 -9.81 -7.88 2.89
N TRP A 105 -10.66 -7.94 3.92
CA TRP A 105 -11.54 -6.83 4.24
C TRP A 105 -10.77 -5.57 4.66
N VAL A 106 -9.73 -5.71 5.49
CA VAL A 106 -8.84 -4.61 5.90
C VAL A 106 -8.17 -3.96 4.70
N GLU A 107 -7.60 -4.72 3.78
CA GLU A 107 -6.97 -4.20 2.54
C GLU A 107 -7.96 -3.34 1.73
N ASN A 108 -9.19 -3.85 1.53
CA ASN A 108 -10.22 -3.11 0.82
C ASN A 108 -10.64 -1.83 1.56
N GLN A 109 -10.81 -1.89 2.89
CA GLN A 109 -11.13 -0.70 3.69
C GLN A 109 -10.00 0.33 3.67
N ARG A 110 -8.75 -0.11 3.59
CA ARG A 110 -7.60 0.79 3.45
C ARG A 110 -7.61 1.52 2.12
N LYS A 111 -7.87 0.82 1.02
CA LYS A 111 -8.05 1.41 -0.31
C LYS A 111 -9.20 2.42 -0.31
N MET A 112 -10.32 2.06 0.29
CA MET A 112 -11.48 2.96 0.40
C MET A 112 -11.22 4.17 1.32
N GLY A 113 -10.48 4.01 2.43
CA GLY A 113 -10.16 5.11 3.35
C GLY A 113 -9.27 6.21 2.74
N ARG A 114 -8.67 5.95 1.58
CA ARG A 114 -7.94 6.97 0.80
C ARG A 114 -8.88 7.85 -0.04
N LEU A 115 -10.11 7.42 -0.28
CA LEU A 115 -11.09 8.19 -1.04
C LEU A 115 -11.64 9.34 -0.20
N PRO A 116 -11.99 10.49 -0.82
CA PRO A 116 -12.64 11.58 -0.12
C PRO A 116 -13.90 11.09 0.62
N VAL A 117 -14.16 11.64 1.81
CA VAL A 117 -15.36 11.36 2.64
C VAL A 117 -15.37 9.98 3.32
N VAL A 118 -14.59 9.01 2.86
CA VAL A 118 -14.51 7.68 3.49
C VAL A 118 -13.39 7.65 4.53
N ASN A 119 -13.68 7.10 5.70
CA ASN A 119 -12.76 7.08 6.84
C ASN A 119 -12.24 5.65 7.11
N TYR A 120 -11.06 5.53 7.73
CA TYR A 120 -10.42 4.25 8.08
C TYR A 120 -11.05 3.51 9.27
N GLY A 121 -12.25 3.91 9.74
CA GLY A 121 -12.82 3.42 10.99
C GLY A 121 -13.11 1.92 11.00
N GLN A 122 -13.62 1.40 9.88
CA GLN A 122 -13.84 -0.05 9.72
C GLN A 122 -12.51 -0.81 9.68
N MET A 123 -11.51 -0.26 8.98
CA MET A 123 -10.17 -0.84 8.92
C MET A 123 -9.59 -0.98 10.34
N VAL A 124 -9.63 0.09 11.14
CA VAL A 124 -9.10 0.08 12.52
C VAL A 124 -9.83 -0.92 13.39
N LYS A 125 -11.17 -0.98 13.30
CA LYS A 125 -11.98 -1.92 14.06
C LYS A 125 -11.63 -3.38 13.72
N THR A 126 -11.52 -3.70 12.44
CA THR A 126 -11.18 -5.05 12.00
C THR A 126 -9.73 -5.42 12.35
N CYS A 127 -8.78 -4.47 12.27
CA CYS A 127 -7.41 -4.72 12.73
C CYS A 127 -7.37 -5.10 14.22
N ARG A 128 -8.11 -4.39 15.07
CA ARG A 128 -8.24 -4.73 16.50
C ARG A 128 -8.85 -6.11 16.72
N GLU A 129 -9.86 -6.48 15.94
CA GLU A 129 -10.47 -7.82 16.00
C GLU A 129 -9.46 -8.92 15.66
N ILE A 130 -8.65 -8.75 14.61
CA ILE A 130 -7.60 -9.70 14.22
C ILE A 130 -6.56 -9.82 15.34
N ILE A 131 -6.09 -8.69 15.89
CA ILE A 131 -5.09 -8.66 16.96
C ILE A 131 -5.62 -9.34 18.24
N GLN A 132 -6.88 -9.13 18.58
CA GLN A 132 -7.50 -9.74 19.77
C GLN A 132 -7.72 -11.24 19.61
N ARG A 133 -8.14 -11.69 18.43
CA ARG A 133 -8.47 -13.11 18.19
C ARG A 133 -7.23 -13.96 17.94
N TRP A 134 -6.26 -13.44 17.20
CA TRP A 134 -5.07 -14.19 16.78
C TRP A 134 -3.78 -13.40 16.96
N PRO A 135 -3.43 -12.99 18.20
CA PRO A 135 -2.34 -12.06 18.48
C PRO A 135 -0.95 -12.51 17.99
N GLU A 136 -0.72 -13.82 17.88
CA GLU A 136 0.55 -14.44 17.47
C GLU A 136 0.55 -14.90 16.00
N SER A 137 -0.53 -14.62 15.26
CA SER A 137 -0.63 -15.00 13.84
C SER A 137 0.04 -13.98 12.92
N LYS A 138 0.35 -14.41 11.69
CA LYS A 138 0.81 -13.51 10.63
C LYS A 138 -0.14 -12.34 10.39
N TYR A 139 -1.45 -12.56 10.54
CA TYR A 139 -2.45 -11.51 10.32
C TYR A 139 -2.46 -10.45 11.41
N ALA A 140 -2.13 -10.80 12.66
CA ALA A 140 -1.97 -9.79 13.69
C ALA A 140 -0.76 -8.89 13.40
N PHE A 141 0.35 -9.45 12.92
CA PHE A 141 1.46 -8.64 12.45
C PHE A 141 1.06 -7.68 11.33
N PHE A 142 0.36 -8.18 10.30
CA PHE A 142 -0.13 -7.34 9.21
C PHE A 142 -1.12 -6.26 9.69
N ALA A 143 -2.02 -6.61 10.61
CA ALA A 143 -2.96 -5.65 11.21
C ALA A 143 -2.26 -4.54 12.00
N LYS A 144 -1.27 -4.89 12.83
CA LYS A 144 -0.44 -3.92 13.56
C LYS A 144 0.32 -3.00 12.59
N ARG A 145 0.90 -3.57 11.54
CA ARG A 145 1.59 -2.81 10.48
C ARG A 145 0.64 -1.87 9.75
N ALA A 146 -0.58 -2.32 9.43
CA ALA A 146 -1.59 -1.51 8.78
C ALA A 146 -2.05 -0.34 9.64
N LEU A 147 -2.17 -0.54 10.96
CA LEU A 147 -2.44 0.54 11.92
C LEU A 147 -1.28 1.52 12.03
N GLY A 148 -0.04 1.03 12.09
CA GLY A 148 1.16 1.86 12.20
C GLY A 148 1.46 2.71 10.97
N ASP A 149 0.91 2.34 9.82
CA ASP A 149 1.10 3.05 8.57
C ASP A 149 0.03 4.11 8.28
N LEU A 150 -0.93 4.30 9.19
CA LEU A 150 -1.92 5.36 9.04
C LEU A 150 -1.28 6.74 9.21
N PRO A 151 -1.78 7.76 8.51
CA PRO A 151 -1.41 9.14 8.80
C PRO A 151 -1.71 9.53 10.26
N GLU A 152 -0.80 10.27 10.89
CA GLU A 152 -0.88 10.71 12.31
C GLU A 152 -2.25 11.31 12.72
N ARG A 153 -2.94 11.99 11.80
CA ARG A 153 -4.31 12.50 12.03
C ARG A 153 -5.27 11.39 12.46
N TYR A 154 -5.16 10.20 11.88
CA TYR A 154 -6.01 9.05 12.20
C TYR A 154 -5.55 8.32 13.46
N HIS A 155 -4.25 8.37 13.79
CA HIS A 155 -3.77 7.88 15.08
C HIS A 155 -4.48 8.60 16.22
N ARG A 156 -4.58 9.93 16.13
CA ARG A 156 -5.30 10.74 17.12
C ARG A 156 -6.80 10.53 17.06
N MET A 157 -7.38 10.46 15.86
CA MET A 157 -8.83 10.30 15.69
C MET A 157 -9.36 8.97 16.24
N TYR A 158 -8.56 7.90 16.15
CA TYR A 158 -8.95 6.56 16.60
C TYR A 158 -8.26 6.08 17.88
N ASN A 159 -7.46 6.95 18.51
CA ASN A 159 -6.65 6.62 19.68
C ASN A 159 -5.82 5.35 19.47
N ILE A 160 -5.07 5.29 18.37
CA ILE A 160 -4.17 4.17 18.09
C ILE A 160 -2.99 4.27 19.04
N THR A 161 -2.82 3.25 19.89
CA THR A 161 -1.76 3.26 20.91
C THR A 161 -0.46 2.67 20.38
N LYS A 162 0.66 2.92 21.07
CA LYS A 162 1.97 2.39 20.66
C LYS A 162 2.01 0.86 20.74
N GLU A 163 1.30 0.29 21.69
CA GLU A 163 1.18 -1.15 21.90
C GLU A 163 0.41 -1.82 20.76
N GLU A 164 -0.58 -1.13 20.18
CA GLU A 164 -1.35 -1.63 19.02
C GLU A 164 -0.51 -1.67 17.73
N ILE A 165 0.55 -0.89 17.63
CA ILE A 165 1.42 -0.82 16.44
C ILE A 165 2.78 -1.47 16.69
N ASP A 166 3.05 -1.93 17.92
CA ASP A 166 4.33 -2.53 18.28
C ASP A 166 4.48 -3.93 17.66
N LEU A 167 5.40 -3.99 16.69
CA LEU A 167 5.78 -5.18 15.94
C LEU A 167 6.79 -6.06 16.70
N GLY A 168 7.40 -5.54 17.79
CA GLY A 168 8.48 -6.20 18.53
C GLY A 168 8.06 -7.31 19.49
N ASN A 169 6.75 -7.53 19.67
CA ASN A 169 6.21 -8.55 20.57
C ASN A 169 5.99 -9.94 19.91
N LEU A 170 6.49 -10.15 18.70
CA LEU A 170 6.47 -11.46 18.04
C LEU A 170 7.72 -12.23 18.47
N LYS A 171 7.53 -13.20 19.39
CA LYS A 171 8.58 -14.12 19.83
C LYS A 171 8.67 -15.33 18.92
#